data_AF-A0A0B3VLS6-F1
#
_entry.id   AF-A0A0B3VLS6-F1
#
_cell.length_a   1.000
_cell.length_b   1.000
_cell.length_c   1.000
_cell.angle_alpha   90.00
_cell.angle_beta   90.00
_cell.angle_gamma   90.00
#
_symmetry.space_group_name_H-M   'P 1'
#
loop_
_entity.id
_entity.type
_entity.pdbx_description
1 polymer ?
#
loop_
_entity_poly.entity_id
_entity_poly.type
_entity_poly.pdbx_seq_one_letter_code
_entity_poly.pdbx_strand_id
1 'polypeptide(L)'
;MNEMGKENLSIIDTIHIDDSKIVILLSDTVQGYIVCEKNEKGNYVMTDNTMQGIESNGLGVTDFLVRYNLNKGLENSDFAYIVISDGSKVSSVDMSVNNRIFNKKLEIGTTSVTLLNIKDVLSENELKEMISFDCRYFDIDNKELALNN
;
A
#
# COMPACT_ATOMS: atom_id res chain seq x y z
N MET A 1 -24.96 7.68 21.99
CA MET A 1 -23.98 8.00 20.94
C MET A 1 -22.67 7.47 21.47
N ASN A 2 -22.22 6.30 21.00
CA ASN A 2 -20.94 5.74 21.45
C ASN A 2 -19.87 6.70 20.93
N GLU A 3 -19.10 7.27 21.85
CA GLU A 3 -17.85 7.93 21.51
C GLU A 3 -17.04 6.92 20.69
N MET A 4 -16.81 7.22 19.40
CA MET A 4 -15.77 6.52 18.64
C MET A 4 -14.51 6.69 19.47
N GLY A 5 -14.01 5.59 20.03
CA GLY A 5 -12.77 5.59 20.78
C GLY A 5 -11.70 6.27 19.95
N LYS A 6 -10.86 7.09 20.59
CA LYS A 6 -9.69 7.68 19.93
C LYS A 6 -8.87 6.54 19.32
N GLU A 7 -9.04 6.29 18.03
CA GLU A 7 -8.15 5.39 17.32
C GLU A 7 -6.77 6.04 17.30
N ASN A 8 -5.78 5.32 17.84
CA ASN A 8 -4.39 5.79 17.83
C ASN A 8 -3.81 5.57 16.42
N LEU A 9 -4.18 6.46 15.51
CA LEU A 9 -3.62 6.47 14.16
C LEU A 9 -2.14 6.90 14.23
N SER A 10 -1.27 6.04 13.72
CA SER A 10 0.17 6.25 13.68
C SER A 10 0.66 6.31 12.24
N ILE A 11 1.64 7.19 11.99
CA ILE A 11 2.41 7.15 10.74
C ILE A 11 3.50 6.10 10.92
N ILE A 12 3.47 5.05 10.11
CA ILE A 12 4.45 3.96 10.19
C ILE A 12 5.56 4.08 9.15
N ASP A 13 5.29 4.76 8.03
CA ASP A 13 6.30 5.02 7.00
C ASP A 13 5.92 6.26 6.15
N THR A 14 6.90 6.80 5.43
CA THR A 14 6.70 7.86 4.43
C THR A 14 7.60 7.61 3.22
N ILE A 15 6.99 7.20 2.12
CA ILE A 15 7.68 6.86 0.89
C ILE A 15 7.68 8.07 -0.03
N HIS A 16 8.83 8.37 -0.65
CA HIS A 16 8.96 9.46 -1.61
C HIS A 16 9.20 8.89 -3.00
N ILE A 17 8.37 9.31 -3.97
CA ILE A 17 8.48 8.92 -5.38
C ILE A 17 8.26 10.19 -6.21
N ASP A 18 9.27 10.57 -6.99
CA ASP A 18 9.28 11.83 -7.74
C ASP A 18 8.93 13.04 -6.83
N ASP A 19 7.93 13.83 -7.21
CA ASP A 19 7.39 14.95 -6.43
C ASP A 19 6.26 14.54 -5.47
N SER A 20 6.05 13.24 -5.29
CA SER A 20 5.00 12.65 -4.46
C SER A 20 5.55 12.12 -3.13
N LYS A 21 4.74 12.25 -2.08
CA LYS A 21 4.95 11.71 -0.75
C LYS A 21 3.75 10.84 -0.39
N ILE A 22 3.98 9.56 -0.15
CA ILE A 22 2.97 8.60 0.29
C ILE A 22 3.19 8.35 1.78
N VAL A 23 2.28 8.83 2.62
CA VAL A 23 2.31 8.66 4.07
C VAL A 23 1.48 7.43 4.42
N ILE A 24 2.08 6.47 5.12
CA ILE A 24 1.44 5.21 5.48
C ILE A 24 0.91 5.27 6.91
N LEU A 25 -0.35 4.90 7.06
CA LEU A 25 -1.11 5.04 8.30
C LEU A 25 -1.58 3.68 8.80
N LEU A 26 -1.51 3.50 10.11
CA LEU A 26 -1.96 2.29 10.80
C LEU A 26 -2.62 2.63 12.13
N SER A 27 -3.72 1.98 12.44
CA SER A 27 -4.31 1.86 13.78
C SER A 27 -4.61 0.39 14.08
N ASP A 28 -5.22 0.12 15.23
CA ASP A 28 -5.68 -1.23 15.60
C ASP A 28 -6.80 -1.77 14.69
N THR A 29 -7.48 -0.88 13.95
CA THR A 29 -8.69 -1.18 13.19
C THR A 29 -8.64 -0.71 11.75
N VAL A 30 -7.66 0.10 11.34
CA VAL A 30 -7.52 0.58 9.95
C VAL A 30 -6.08 0.60 9.47
N GLN A 31 -5.90 0.32 8.18
CA GLN A 31 -4.66 0.58 7.43
C GLN A 31 -4.99 1.53 6.28
N GLY A 32 -4.05 2.38 5.90
CA GLY A 32 -4.28 3.28 4.78
C GLY A 32 -3.08 4.11 4.37
N TYR A 33 -3.33 5.01 3.44
CA TYR A 33 -2.32 5.94 2.95
C TYR A 33 -2.91 7.33 2.68
N ILE A 34 -2.02 8.31 2.65
CA ILE A 34 -2.27 9.65 2.11
C ILE A 34 -1.20 9.94 1.07
N VAL A 35 -1.59 10.45 -0.09
CA VAL A 35 -0.68 10.96 -1.11
C VAL A 35 -0.69 12.47 -1.05
N CYS A 36 0.51 13.05 -0.92
CA CYS A 36 0.74 14.47 -0.97
C CYS A 36 1.73 14.77 -2.09
N GLU A 37 1.43 15.75 -2.94
CA GLU A 37 2.26 16.10 -4.09
C GLU A 37 2.71 17.54 -4.04
N LYS A 38 3.94 17.76 -4.48
CA LYS A 38 4.54 19.08 -4.54
C LYS A 38 3.88 19.91 -5.63
N ASN A 39 3.30 21.05 -5.26
CA ASN A 39 2.77 22.02 -6.21
C ASN A 39 3.90 22.91 -6.78
N GLU A 40 3.56 23.78 -7.73
CA GLU A 40 4.52 24.71 -8.37
C GLU A 40 5.25 25.64 -7.38
N LYS A 41 4.68 25.89 -6.20
CA LYS A 41 5.30 26.70 -5.14
C LYS A 41 6.24 25.89 -4.24
N GLY A 42 6.39 24.59 -4.51
CA GLY A 42 7.21 23.67 -3.74
C GLY A 42 6.54 23.10 -2.48
N ASN A 43 5.23 23.34 -2.27
CA ASN A 43 4.51 22.87 -1.09
C ASN A 43 3.78 21.55 -1.39
N TYR A 44 3.80 20.62 -0.44
CA TYR A 44 3.03 19.39 -0.52
C TYR A 44 1.55 19.65 -0.24
N VAL A 45 0.68 19.21 -1.15
CA VAL A 45 -0.78 19.25 -1.04
C VAL A 45 -1.33 17.84 -1.17
N MET A 46 -2.27 17.47 -0.32
CA MET A 46 -2.92 16.15 -0.40
C MET A 46 -3.70 16.02 -1.72
N THR A 47 -3.45 14.95 -2.47
CA THR A 47 -4.06 14.67 -3.78
C THR A 47 -4.88 13.37 -3.78
N ASP A 48 -4.53 12.40 -2.94
CA ASP A 48 -5.26 11.14 -2.80
C ASP A 48 -5.17 10.62 -1.36
N ASN A 49 -6.11 9.76 -0.97
CA ASN A 49 -6.07 9.02 0.29
C ASN A 49 -7.04 7.84 0.26
N THR A 50 -6.71 6.79 1.00
CA THR A 50 -7.66 5.70 1.27
C THR A 50 -7.37 5.05 2.61
N MET A 51 -8.39 4.43 3.19
CA MET A 51 -8.29 3.62 4.40
C MET A 51 -9.20 2.39 4.28
N GLN A 52 -8.75 1.27 4.81
CA GLN A 52 -9.48 0.02 4.87
C GLN A 52 -9.46 -0.54 6.29
N GLY A 53 -10.59 -1.10 6.71
CA GLY A 53 -10.71 -1.74 8.02
C GLY A 53 -9.88 -3.02 8.09
N ILE A 54 -9.17 -3.20 9.21
CA ILE A 54 -8.53 -4.46 9.58
C ILE A 54 -9.62 -5.33 10.21
N GLU A 55 -9.91 -6.46 9.58
CA GLU A 55 -10.78 -7.45 10.20
C GLU A 55 -10.10 -8.02 11.44
N SER A 56 -10.82 -8.10 12.57
CA SER A 56 -10.27 -8.57 13.85
C SER A 56 -9.72 -10.00 13.81
N ASN A 57 -10.12 -10.81 12.83
CA ASN A 57 -9.61 -12.17 12.60
C ASN A 57 -8.71 -12.28 11.36
N GLY A 58 -8.50 -11.17 10.65
CA GLY A 58 -7.77 -11.09 9.38
C GLY A 58 -6.29 -11.38 9.52
N LEU A 59 -5.57 -11.28 8.39
CA LEU A 59 -4.14 -11.56 8.33
C LEU A 59 -3.26 -10.43 8.88
N GLY A 60 -3.85 -9.29 9.29
CA GLY A 60 -3.10 -8.11 9.74
C GLY A 60 -2.33 -7.41 8.60
N VAL A 61 -2.73 -7.68 7.37
CA VAL A 61 -2.12 -7.15 6.15
C VAL A 61 -3.20 -6.58 5.25
N THR A 62 -2.89 -5.51 4.52
CA THR A 62 -3.76 -4.95 3.47
C THR A 62 -2.88 -4.43 2.34
N ASP A 63 -3.31 -4.71 1.12
CA ASP A 63 -2.67 -4.20 -0.10
C ASP A 63 -3.46 -3.04 -0.70
N PHE A 64 -2.76 -2.08 -1.28
CA PHE A 64 -3.37 -0.90 -1.89
C PHE A 64 -2.72 -0.56 -3.22
N LEU A 65 -3.56 -0.27 -4.20
CA LEU A 65 -3.15 0.44 -5.41
C LEU A 65 -3.20 1.95 -5.14
N VAL A 66 -2.04 2.58 -5.10
CA VAL A 66 -1.84 4.00 -4.83
C VAL A 66 -1.65 4.74 -6.15
N ARG A 67 -2.42 5.81 -6.38
CA ARG A 67 -2.18 6.74 -7.50
C ARG A 67 -1.34 7.92 -7.02
N TYR A 68 -0.39 8.32 -7.85
CA TYR A 68 0.44 9.49 -7.60
C TYR A 68 0.75 10.24 -8.90
N ASN A 69 1.42 11.39 -8.82
CA ASN A 69 1.58 12.36 -9.93
C ASN A 69 0.25 12.93 -10.48
N LEU A 70 -0.79 13.00 -9.64
CA LEU A 70 -2.12 13.52 -9.95
C LEU A 70 -2.14 15.01 -10.31
N ASN A 71 -1.16 15.79 -9.85
CA ASN A 71 -1.00 17.20 -10.22
C ASN A 71 -0.83 17.41 -11.74
N LYS A 72 -0.44 16.36 -12.49
CA LYS A 72 -0.31 16.39 -13.95
C LYS A 72 -1.59 15.94 -14.69
N GLY A 73 -2.68 15.68 -13.97
CA GLY A 73 -3.92 15.12 -14.52
C GLY A 73 -4.03 13.61 -14.26
N LEU A 74 -5.26 13.10 -14.16
CA LEU A 74 -5.55 11.70 -13.83
C LEU A 74 -4.99 10.73 -14.89
N GLU A 75 -5.02 11.14 -16.16
CA GLU A 75 -4.49 10.41 -17.30
C GLU A 75 -2.96 10.27 -17.31
N ASN A 76 -2.27 11.13 -16.56
CA ASN A 76 -0.81 11.13 -16.41
C ASN A 76 -0.38 10.64 -15.02
N SER A 77 -1.32 10.08 -14.24
CA SER A 77 -1.00 9.51 -12.94
C SER A 77 -0.26 8.19 -13.09
N ASP A 78 0.66 7.96 -12.17
CA ASP A 78 1.39 6.71 -12.03
C ASP A 78 0.80 5.88 -10.89
N PHE A 79 1.17 4.60 -10.84
CA PHE A 79 0.71 3.68 -9.83
C PHE A 79 1.88 3.13 -9.00
N ALA A 80 1.63 2.99 -7.70
CA ALA A 80 2.42 2.14 -6.82
C ALA A 80 1.50 1.11 -6.18
N TYR A 81 1.99 -0.12 -6.04
CA TYR A 81 1.30 -1.18 -5.31
C TYR A 81 1.99 -1.37 -3.98
N ILE A 82 1.29 -1.15 -2.87
CA ILE A 82 1.84 -1.24 -1.52
C ILE A 82 1.17 -2.34 -0.73
N VAL A 83 1.90 -2.91 0.22
CA VAL A 83 1.37 -3.84 1.21
C VAL A 83 1.78 -3.34 2.58
N ILE A 84 0.81 -3.16 3.46
CA ILE A 84 0.98 -2.73 4.84
C ILE A 84 0.75 -3.93 5.73
N SER A 85 1.65 -4.20 6.67
CA SER A 85 1.48 -5.25 7.68
C SER A 85 1.61 -4.68 9.08
N ASP A 86 0.76 -5.17 9.99
CA ASP A 86 0.85 -4.95 11.44
C ASP A 86 1.91 -5.84 12.12
N GLY A 87 2.52 -6.77 11.38
CA GLY A 87 3.54 -7.71 11.85
C GLY A 87 3.01 -8.94 12.58
N SER A 88 1.69 -9.18 12.59
CA SER A 88 1.07 -10.24 13.40
C SER A 88 1.28 -11.64 12.83
N LYS A 89 1.07 -11.85 11.52
CA LYS A 89 1.00 -13.19 10.90
C LYS A 89 1.82 -13.35 9.63
N VAL A 90 1.92 -12.31 8.80
CA VAL A 90 2.49 -12.41 7.45
C VAL A 90 3.97 -12.03 7.46
N SER A 91 4.82 -12.96 7.03
CA SER A 91 6.28 -12.78 6.96
C SER A 91 6.77 -12.39 5.57
N SER A 92 5.97 -12.67 4.54
CA SER A 92 6.27 -12.32 3.16
C SER A 92 5.03 -12.30 2.29
N VAL A 93 5.15 -11.60 1.16
CA VAL A 93 4.10 -11.45 0.17
C VAL A 93 4.67 -11.67 -1.22
N ASP A 94 3.93 -12.41 -2.03
CA ASP A 94 4.10 -12.44 -3.48
C ASP A 94 3.15 -11.42 -4.09
N MET A 95 3.71 -10.30 -4.54
CA MET A 95 2.96 -9.25 -5.23
C MET A 95 2.97 -9.57 -6.73
N SER A 96 1.81 -9.74 -7.34
CA SER A 96 1.65 -10.05 -8.76
C SER A 96 1.22 -8.82 -9.54
N VAL A 97 1.91 -8.53 -10.65
CA VAL A 97 1.54 -7.48 -11.62
C VAL A 97 1.62 -8.07 -13.03
N ASN A 98 0.50 -8.14 -13.76
CA ASN A 98 0.43 -8.77 -15.09
C ASN A 98 1.11 -10.16 -15.14
N ASN A 99 0.80 -11.02 -14.15
CA ASN A 99 1.36 -12.36 -13.96
C ASN A 99 2.88 -12.42 -13.65
N ARG A 100 3.54 -11.28 -13.41
CA ARG A 100 4.91 -11.25 -12.89
C ARG A 100 4.86 -11.21 -11.37
N ILE A 101 5.60 -12.10 -10.72
CA ILE A 101 5.62 -12.24 -9.26
C ILE A 101 6.86 -11.57 -8.70
N PHE A 102 6.67 -10.73 -7.70
CA PHE A 102 7.72 -10.07 -6.94
C PHE A 102 7.58 -10.47 -5.46
N ASN A 103 8.51 -11.30 -4.99
CA ASN A 103 8.55 -11.68 -3.58
C ASN A 103 9.14 -10.55 -2.73
N LYS A 104 8.43 -10.18 -1.67
CA LYS A 104 8.85 -9.16 -0.71
C LYS A 104 8.76 -9.71 0.71
N LYS A 105 9.74 -9.37 1.54
CA LYS A 105 9.74 -9.71 2.97
C LYS A 105 9.00 -8.65 3.76
N LEU A 106 8.31 -9.11 4.80
CA LEU A 106 7.62 -8.32 5.80
C LEU A 106 8.20 -8.69 7.17
N GLU A 107 8.20 -7.74 8.08
CA GLU A 107 8.74 -7.97 9.42
C GLU A 107 7.65 -8.58 10.32
N ILE A 108 8.00 -9.66 11.02
CA ILE A 108 7.13 -10.26 12.06
C ILE A 108 7.44 -9.58 13.40
N GLY A 109 6.39 -9.29 14.16
CA GLY A 109 6.45 -8.66 15.48
C GLY A 109 6.54 -7.14 15.45
N THR A 110 6.60 -6.52 14.28
CA THR A 110 6.56 -5.06 14.10
C THR A 110 5.90 -4.68 12.78
N THR A 111 5.40 -3.45 12.71
CA THR A 111 4.75 -2.92 11.51
C THR A 111 5.76 -2.80 10.37
N SER A 112 5.37 -3.18 9.16
CA SER A 112 6.23 -3.06 7.98
C SER A 112 5.44 -2.72 6.72
N VAL A 113 6.14 -2.10 5.76
CA VAL A 113 5.58 -1.70 4.47
C VAL A 113 6.50 -2.18 3.37
N THR A 114 5.92 -2.71 2.29
CA THR A 114 6.65 -2.92 1.03
C THR A 114 5.92 -2.26 -0.12
N LEU A 115 6.67 -1.89 -1.15
CA LEU A 115 6.19 -1.18 -2.33
C LEU A 115 6.76 -1.78 -3.62
N LEU A 116 5.91 -1.80 -4.65
CA LEU A 116 6.28 -1.92 -6.05
C LEU A 116 5.83 -0.67 -6.79
N ASN A 117 6.78 0.03 -7.39
CA ASN A 117 6.48 1.13 -8.26
C ASN A 117 6.22 0.60 -9.68
N ILE A 118 5.03 0.84 -10.24
CA ILE A 118 4.57 0.12 -11.42
C ILE A 118 5.34 0.52 -12.68
N LYS A 119 5.82 1.77 -12.75
CA LYS A 119 6.70 2.24 -13.85
C LYS A 119 8.06 1.55 -13.88
N ASP A 120 8.48 0.92 -12.78
CA ASP A 120 9.78 0.23 -12.71
C ASP A 120 9.67 -1.25 -13.13
N VAL A 121 8.45 -1.79 -13.23
CA VAL A 121 8.20 -3.21 -13.51
C VAL A 121 7.42 -3.47 -14.80
N LEU A 122 6.72 -2.46 -15.33
CA LEU A 122 6.01 -2.50 -16.61
C LEU A 122 6.61 -1.50 -17.60
N SER A 123 6.59 -1.86 -18.89
CA SER A 123 6.95 -0.93 -19.96
C SER A 123 5.85 0.12 -20.21
N GLU A 124 6.19 1.23 -20.88
CA GLU A 124 5.22 2.28 -21.26
C GLU A 124 4.02 1.77 -22.07
N ASN A 125 4.21 0.70 -22.85
CA ASN A 125 3.12 0.09 -23.61
C ASN A 125 2.19 -0.70 -22.68
N GLU A 126 2.73 -1.47 -21.75
CA GLU A 126 1.95 -2.23 -20.77
C GLU A 126 1.19 -1.32 -19.80
N LEU A 127 1.75 -0.14 -19.48
CA LEU A 127 1.08 0.87 -18.64
C LEU A 127 -0.20 1.44 -19.29
N LYS A 128 -0.34 1.34 -20.62
CA LYS A 128 -1.52 1.79 -21.37
C LYS A 128 -2.58 0.70 -21.52
N GLU A 129 -2.25 -0.53 -21.15
CA GLU A 129 -3.15 -1.68 -21.18
C GLU A 129 -3.83 -1.89 -19.83
N MET A 130 -4.72 -2.89 -19.75
CA MET A 130 -5.31 -3.29 -18.47
C MET A 130 -4.24 -3.95 -17.60
N ILE A 131 -4.02 -3.40 -16.41
CA ILE A 131 -3.06 -3.93 -15.44
C ILE A 131 -3.81 -4.77 -14.40
N SER A 132 -3.37 -6.01 -14.18
CA SER A 132 -3.87 -6.87 -13.11
C SER A 132 -2.94 -6.86 -11.90
N PHE A 133 -3.54 -6.87 -10.70
CA PHE A 133 -2.85 -6.88 -9.42
C PHE A 133 -3.41 -8.02 -8.56
N ASP A 134 -2.54 -8.71 -7.84
CA ASP A 134 -2.92 -9.75 -6.88
C ASP A 134 -1.84 -9.90 -5.80
N CYS A 135 -2.21 -10.37 -4.62
CA CYS A 135 -1.28 -10.67 -3.53
C CYS A 135 -1.54 -12.05 -2.94
N ARG A 136 -0.47 -12.80 -2.69
CA ARG A 136 -0.49 -14.02 -1.88
C ARG A 136 0.39 -13.82 -0.65
N TYR A 137 -0.13 -14.19 0.51
CA TYR A 137 0.49 -13.92 1.80
C TYR A 137 1.04 -15.21 2.40
N PHE A 138 2.20 -15.15 3.06
CA PHE A 138 2.86 -16.32 3.63
C PHE A 138 3.30 -16.08 5.07
N ASP A 139 3.17 -17.09 5.92
CA ASP A 139 3.71 -17.07 7.28
C ASP A 139 5.24 -17.27 7.32
N ILE A 140 5.83 -17.33 8.52
CA ILE A 140 7.27 -17.50 8.73
C ILE A 140 7.80 -18.85 8.23
N ASP A 141 6.93 -19.85 8.13
CA ASP A 141 7.25 -21.20 7.65
C ASP A 141 7.02 -21.33 6.12
N ASN A 142 6.80 -20.20 5.45
CA ASN A 142 6.54 -20.10 4.01
C ASN A 142 5.27 -20.86 3.58
N LYS A 143 4.29 -20.99 4.49
CA LYS A 143 2.98 -21.54 4.17
C LYS A 143 2.05 -20.40 3.75
N GLU A 144 1.35 -20.60 2.64
CA GLU A 144 0.37 -19.65 2.13
C GLU A 144 -0.80 -19.51 3.11
N LEU A 145 -1.17 -18.26 3.38
CA LEU A 145 -2.25 -17.86 4.24
C LEU A 145 -3.43 -17.41 3.38
N ALA A 146 -4.58 -18.05 3.56
CA ALA A 146 -5.82 -17.62 2.92
C ALA A 146 -6.48 -16.51 3.75
N LEU A 147 -6.99 -15.49 3.06
CA LEU A 147 -7.95 -14.57 3.66
C LEU A 147 -9.22 -15.38 3.97
N ASN A 148 -9.62 -15.43 5.23
CA ASN A 148 -10.90 -16.01 5.61
C ASN A 148 -11.97 -14.98 5.25
N ASN A 149 -12.65 -15.20 4.12
CA ASN A 149 -13.85 -14.44 3.73
C ASN A 149 -15.06 -14.84 4.58
#